data_AF-A0A7C4FU35-F1
#
_entry.id   AF-A0A7C4FU35-F1
#
_cell.length_a   1.000
_cell.length_b   1.000
_cell.length_c   1.000
_cell.angle_alpha   90.00
_cell.angle_beta   90.00
_cell.angle_gamma   90.00
#
_symmetry.space_group_name_H-M   'P 1'
#
loop_
_entity.id
_entity.type
_entity.pdbx_description
1 polymer ?
#
loop_
_entity_poly.entity_id
_entity_poly.type
_entity_poly.pdbx_seq_one_letter_code
_entity_poly.pdbx_strand_id
1 'polypeptide(L)' 'GRGQVGKGGIVRDPEAHRAACEKVMEAVKRLGFTGSVMESPITGAEGNKEFLLYATR' A
#
# COMPACT_ATOMS: atom_id res chain seq x y z
N GLY A 1 0.92 -12.36 -4.09
CA GLY A 1 0.40 -12.00 -5.41
C GLY A 1 -1.08 -12.34 -5.53
N ARG A 2 -1.43 -13.57 -5.91
CA ARG A 2 -2.82 -13.94 -6.27
C ARG A 2 -3.65 -14.59 -5.15
N GLY A 3 -3.07 -14.91 -3.99
CA GLY A 3 -3.75 -15.67 -2.94
C GLY A 3 -4.45 -14.86 -1.83
N GLN A 4 -4.29 -13.53 -1.79
CA GLN A 4 -4.80 -12.67 -0.70
C GLN A 4 -5.93 -11.73 -1.14
N VAL A 5 -6.55 -12.02 -2.29
CA VAL A 5 -7.55 -11.15 -2.89
C VAL A 5 -8.93 -11.79 -2.69
N GLY A 6 -9.81 -11.12 -1.95
CA GLY A 6 -11.17 -11.58 -1.69
C GLY A 6 -12.07 -11.54 -2.93
N LYS A 7 -13.35 -11.91 -2.78
CA LYS A 7 -14.36 -11.73 -3.83
C LYS A 7 -14.35 -10.26 -4.31
N GLY A 8 -14.27 -10.06 -5.62
CA GLY A 8 -14.24 -8.72 -6.24
C GLY A 8 -12.86 -8.06 -6.28
N GLY A 9 -11.75 -8.78 -6.12
CA GLY A 9 -10.45 -8.11 -6.23
C GLY A 9 -10.06 -7.30 -4.98
N ILE A 10 -10.88 -7.34 -3.92
CA ILE A 10 -10.72 -6.48 -2.74
C ILE A 10 -9.74 -7.12 -1.75
N VAL A 11 -8.74 -6.36 -1.33
CA VAL A 11 -7.82 -6.76 -0.25
C VAL A 11 -8.35 -6.22 1.07
N ARG A 12 -8.72 -7.11 1.99
CA ARG A 12 -9.26 -6.76 3.33
C ARG A 12 -8.30 -7.07 4.47
N ASP A 13 -7.26 -7.86 4.21
CA ASP A 13 -6.31 -8.29 5.21
C ASP A 13 -5.36 -7.14 5.58
N PRO A 14 -5.36 -6.65 6.85
CA PRO A 14 -4.47 -5.60 7.30
C PRO A 14 -2.98 -5.98 7.17
N GLU A 15 -2.64 -7.26 7.27
CA GLU A 15 -1.27 -7.75 7.10
C GLU A 15 -0.84 -7.64 5.64
N ALA A 16 -1.75 -7.94 4.70
CA ALA A 16 -1.53 -7.75 3.27
C ALA A 16 -1.30 -6.29 2.92
N HIS A 17 -2.08 -5.38 3.52
CA HIS A 17 -1.90 -3.93 3.37
C HIS A 17 -0.53 -3.47 3.88
N ARG A 18 -0.17 -3.88 5.11
CA ARG A 18 1.13 -3.51 5.69
C ARG A 18 2.28 -4.02 4.85
N ALA A 19 2.25 -5.28 4.43
CA ALA A 19 3.27 -5.87 3.58
C ALA A 19 3.39 -5.16 2.22
N ALA A 20 2.28 -4.71 1.63
CA ALA A 20 2.30 -3.92 0.41
C ALA A 20 2.98 -2.56 0.61
N CYS A 21 2.63 -1.83 1.68
CA CYS A 21 3.24 -0.56 2.04
C CYS A 21 4.74 -0.69 2.32
N GLU A 22 5.14 -1.68 3.10
CA GLU A 22 6.56 -1.97 3.40
C GLU A 22 7.36 -2.26 2.13
N LYS A 23 6.81 -3.07 1.22
CA LYS A 23 7.48 -3.41 -0.04
C LYS A 23 7.76 -2.16 -0.89
N VAL A 24 6.81 -1.24 -0.98
CA VAL A 24 6.99 0.01 -1.74
C VAL A 24 7.96 0.94 -1.01
N MET A 25 7.85 1.06 0.32
CA MET A 25 8.76 1.86 1.14
C MET A 25 10.22 1.42 0.99
N GLU A 26 10.49 0.11 1.00
CA GLU A 26 11.83 -0.43 0.78
C GLU A 26 12.34 -0.16 -0.65
N ALA A 27 11.47 -0.14 -1.66
CA ALA A 27 11.85 0.26 -3.00
C ALA A 27 12.25 1.74 -3.06
N VAL A 28 11.49 2.62 -2.41
CA VAL A 28 11.78 4.06 -2.31
C VAL A 28 13.10 4.32 -1.59
N LYS A 29 13.36 3.64 -0.48
CA LYS A 29 14.64 3.72 0.25
C LYS A 29 15.83 3.33 -0.61
N ARG A 30 15.72 2.24 -1.40
CA ARG A 30 16.80 1.82 -2.32
C ARG A 30 17.10 2.84 -3.42
N LEU A 31 16.15 3.70 -3.75
CA LEU A 31 16.33 4.81 -4.70
C LEU A 31 16.94 6.07 -4.04
N GLY A 32 17.24 6.01 -2.73
CA GLY A 32 17.87 7.11 -1.99
C GLY A 32 16.89 8.15 -1.46
N PHE A 33 15.60 7.81 -1.36
CA PHE A 33 14.57 8.69 -0.79
C PHE A 33 14.23 8.25 0.64
N THR A 34 13.78 9.20 1.45
CA THR A 34 13.09 8.94 2.71
C THR A 34 11.60 9.12 2.47
N GLY A 35 10.77 8.21 2.98
CA GLY A 35 9.32 8.27 2.78
C GLY A 35 8.51 8.05 4.03
N SER A 36 7.27 8.53 3.98
CA SER A 36 6.21 8.26 4.96
C SER A 36 4.95 7.78 4.22
N VAL A 37 4.17 6.92 4.87
CA VAL A 37 2.92 6.39 4.34
C VAL A 37 1.79 6.71 5.29
N MET A 38 0.62 7.01 4.72
CA MET A 38 -0.64 7.14 5.43
C MET A 38 -1.76 6.40 4.69
N GLU A 39 -2.84 6.08 5.40
CA GLU A 39 -4.06 5.63 4.75
C GLU A 39 -4.68 6.77 3.92
N SER A 40 -5.20 6.47 2.74
CA SER A 40 -5.96 7.42 1.94
C SER A 40 -7.25 7.81 2.67
N PRO A 41 -7.68 9.09 2.64
CA PRO A 41 -8.96 9.50 3.20
C PRO A 41 -10.16 8.98 2.40
N ILE A 42 -9.93 8.45 1.19
CA ILE A 42 -10.95 7.86 0.32
C ILE A 42 -10.57 6.42 -0.05
N THR A 43 -11.59 5.62 -0.34
CA THR A 43 -11.38 4.26 -0.85
C THR A 43 -11.23 4.28 -2.37
N GLY A 44 -10.43 3.35 -2.88
CA GLY A 44 -10.23 3.12 -4.30
C GLY A 44 -11.36 2.30 -4.94
N ALA A 45 -11.11 1.81 -6.15
CA ALA A 45 -12.06 1.00 -6.90
C ALA A 45 -12.58 -0.19 -6.08
N GLU A 46 -13.89 -0.38 -6.12
CA GLU A 46 -14.60 -1.46 -5.40
C GLU A 46 -14.40 -1.45 -3.87
N GLY A 47 -14.03 -0.30 -3.29
CA GLY A 47 -13.84 -0.15 -1.84
C GLY A 47 -12.48 -0.65 -1.33
N ASN A 48 -11.49 -0.80 -2.21
CA ASN A 48 -10.13 -1.11 -1.79
C ASN A 48 -9.57 0.01 -0.91
N LYS A 49 -8.91 -0.37 0.19
CA LYS A 49 -8.14 0.59 0.99
C LYS A 49 -6.90 1.00 0.19
N GLU A 50 -6.74 2.29 -0.02
CA GLU A 50 -5.57 2.88 -0.67
C GLU A 50 -4.65 3.55 0.35
N PHE A 51 -3.38 3.70 -0.03
CA PHE A 51 -2.35 4.28 0.81
C PHE A 51 -1.58 5.32 0.01
N LEU A 52 -1.31 6.46 0.63
CA LEU A 52 -0.54 7.54 0.05
C LEU A 52 0.90 7.45 0.56
N LEU A 53 1.88 7.61 -0.34
CA LEU A 53 3.29 7.64 -0.01
C LEU A 53 3.86 9.02 -0.38
N TYR A 54 4.42 9.70 0.62
CA TYR A 54 5.22 10.90 0.42
C TYR A 54 6.69 10.52 0.45
N ALA A 55 7.46 10.89 -0.57
CA ALA A 55 8.90 10.65 -0.65
C ALA A 55 9.65 11.95 -0.87
N THR A 56 10.73 12.15 -0.12
CA THR A 56 11.65 13.30 -0.24
C THR A 56 13.09 12.82 -0.25
N ARG A 57 13.99 13.63 -0.81
CA ARG A 57 15.42 13.37 -0.84
C ARG A 57 16.17 14.62 -0.39
#